data_AF-R7M939-F1
#
_entry.id   AF-R7M939-F1
#
_cell.length_a   1.000
_cell.length_b   1.000
_cell.length_c   1.000
_cell.angle_alpha   90.00
_cell.angle_beta   90.00
_cell.angle_gamma   90.00
#
_symmetry.space_group_name_H-M   'P 1'
#
loop_
_entity.id
_entity.type
_entity.pdbx_description
1 polymer ?
#
loop_
_entity_poly.entity_id
_entity_poly.type
_entity_poly.pdbx_seq_one_letter_code
_entity_poly.pdbx_strand_id
1 'polypeptide(L)'
;MNNEIEIEGMGKIKFEKLIDNNKNLQGIPIKNSKYLKTISYKELNKLIDNNYIFLLLPKRNRIRIFETMPINLISKYRYDVFIKYYYVQAYITKNSYDLAKEIYLNHIKSFNNFTEPDGRKNSPKDFIRNFNDLIDNIKSIGIGKTIIPVTKNGEIIDGAHRLSIALYLNLKIQFVIFDLLDANYGRSFFVSRGFDSEYVKIIDSEVVRKIK
;
A
#
# COMPACT_ATOMS: atom_id res chain seq x y z
N MET A 1 4.49 18.44 19.36
CA MET A 1 3.22 18.44 18.61
C MET A 1 2.64 17.04 18.70
N ASN A 2 1.35 16.91 18.98
CA ASN A 2 0.72 15.60 19.03
C ASN A 2 0.63 15.09 17.59
N ASN A 3 1.47 14.12 17.25
CA ASN A 3 1.62 13.58 15.89
C ASN A 3 0.58 12.49 15.58
N GLU A 4 -0.52 12.45 16.35
CA GLU A 4 -1.60 11.49 16.18
C GLU A 4 -2.84 12.23 15.69
N ILE A 5 -3.43 11.70 14.63
CA ILE A 5 -4.69 12.21 14.06
C ILE A 5 -5.74 11.11 14.24
N GLU A 6 -6.88 11.47 14.80
CA GLU A 6 -8.03 10.58 14.84
C GLU A 6 -8.78 10.66 13.51
N ILE A 7 -8.94 9.50 12.86
CA ILE A 7 -9.66 9.36 11.60
C ILE A 7 -10.87 8.46 11.86
N GLU A 8 -12.05 8.90 11.43
CA GLU A 8 -13.28 8.13 11.57
C GLU A 8 -13.14 6.73 10.97
N GLY A 9 -13.56 5.69 11.73
CA GLY A 9 -13.38 4.27 11.36
C GLY A 9 -11.95 3.72 11.52
N MET A 10 -10.92 4.58 11.44
CA MET A 10 -9.51 4.21 11.55
C MET A 10 -8.86 4.58 12.89
N GLY A 11 -9.57 5.22 13.81
CA GLY A 11 -9.07 5.64 15.12
C GLY A 11 -7.82 6.52 15.03
N LYS A 12 -6.97 6.48 16.07
CA LYS A 12 -5.74 7.28 16.12
C LYS A 12 -4.65 6.69 15.21
N ILE A 13 -4.12 7.53 14.32
CA ILE A 13 -3.01 7.20 13.42
C ILE A 13 -1.84 8.11 13.75
N LYS A 14 -0.69 7.49 14.02
CA LYS A 14 0.56 8.20 14.25
C LYS A 14 1.25 8.52 12.92
N PHE A 15 1.56 9.80 12.75
CA PHE A 15 2.32 10.33 11.62
C PHE A 15 3.73 10.72 12.06
N GLU A 16 4.75 10.08 11.51
CA GLU A 16 6.13 10.29 11.96
C GLU A 16 7.14 10.19 10.82
N LYS A 17 8.42 10.41 11.12
CA LYS A 17 9.50 10.12 10.16
C LYS A 17 9.99 8.69 10.41
N LEU A 18 9.62 7.79 9.51
CA LEU A 18 9.95 6.38 9.59
C LEU A 18 11.22 6.11 8.79
N ILE A 19 12.08 5.25 9.34
CA ILE A 19 13.35 4.89 8.69
C ILE A 19 13.37 3.38 8.50
N ASP A 20 13.37 2.96 7.24
CA ASP A 20 13.54 1.57 6.85
C ASP A 20 14.82 1.42 6.00
N ASN A 21 15.72 0.55 6.47
CA ASN A 21 17.00 0.28 5.81
C ASN A 21 16.83 -0.35 4.43
N ASN A 22 15.66 -0.93 4.13
CA ASN A 22 15.35 -1.45 2.80
C ASN A 22 15.26 -0.33 1.75
N LYS A 23 14.87 0.89 2.15
CA LYS A 23 14.46 1.96 1.24
C LYS A 23 15.52 3.03 1.00
N ASN A 24 16.22 3.43 2.07
CA ASN A 24 17.11 4.58 2.02
C ASN A 24 18.54 4.19 1.62
N LEU A 25 19.06 4.80 0.55
CA LEU A 25 20.49 4.89 0.29
C LEU A 25 20.80 6.33 -0.15
N GLN A 26 21.70 7.01 0.57
CA GLN A 26 22.32 8.28 0.17
C GLN A 26 21.35 9.34 -0.43
N GLY A 27 20.39 9.84 0.37
CA GLY A 27 19.54 10.96 -0.05
C GLY A 27 18.49 10.64 -1.13
N ILE A 28 18.43 9.40 -1.61
CA ILE A 28 17.35 8.89 -2.47
C ILE A 28 16.40 8.08 -1.58
N PRO A 29 15.11 8.46 -1.46
CA PRO A 29 14.17 7.80 -0.57
C PRO A 29 13.94 6.31 -0.88
N ILE A 30 14.20 5.89 -2.13
CA ILE A 30 13.97 4.53 -2.63
C ILE A 30 15.18 4.08 -3.43
N LYS A 31 15.82 2.99 -2.99
CA LYS A 31 16.97 2.37 -3.67
C LYS A 31 16.62 1.92 -5.09
N ASN A 32 17.64 1.86 -5.94
CA ASN A 32 17.56 1.31 -7.30
C ASN A 32 16.43 1.94 -8.13
N SER A 33 16.15 3.22 -7.89
CA SER A 33 15.11 3.96 -8.61
C SER A 33 15.68 4.68 -9.82
N LYS A 34 14.90 4.67 -10.90
CA LYS A 34 15.23 5.34 -12.18
C LYS A 34 14.28 6.51 -12.39
N TYR A 35 14.81 7.70 -12.66
CA TYR A 35 14.01 8.83 -13.12
C TYR A 35 13.43 8.52 -14.51
N LEU A 36 12.13 8.77 -14.71
CA LEU A 36 11.47 8.60 -16.00
C LEU A 36 11.18 9.94 -16.68
N LYS A 37 10.41 10.81 -16.02
CA LYS A 37 9.92 12.07 -16.60
C LYS A 37 9.44 13.04 -15.53
N THR A 38 9.19 14.28 -15.94
CA THR A 38 8.50 15.29 -15.12
C THR A 38 7.13 15.54 -15.72
N ILE A 39 6.10 15.62 -14.88
CA ILE A 39 4.72 15.95 -15.26
C ILE A 39 4.19 17.13 -14.45
N SER A 40 3.09 17.70 -14.91
CA SER A 40 2.30 18.70 -14.19
C SER A 40 1.39 18.07 -13.12
N TYR A 41 0.89 18.89 -12.19
CA TYR A 41 -0.13 18.48 -11.22
C TYR A 41 -1.43 18.00 -11.88
N LYS A 42 -1.81 18.62 -13.01
CA LYS A 42 -3.01 18.23 -13.77
C LYS A 42 -2.86 16.85 -14.39
N GLU A 43 -1.67 16.50 -14.87
CA GLU A 43 -1.38 15.16 -15.38
C GLU A 43 -1.34 14.13 -14.24
N LEU A 44 -0.82 14.49 -13.06
CA LEU A 44 -0.79 13.58 -11.91
C LEU A 44 -2.19 13.12 -11.51
N ASN A 45 -3.18 14.02 -11.57
CA ASN A 45 -4.58 13.68 -11.27
C ASN A 45 -5.10 12.49 -12.09
N LYS A 46 -4.60 12.32 -13.32
CA LYS A 46 -5.02 11.22 -14.20
C LYS A 46 -4.35 9.88 -13.84
N LEU A 47 -3.31 9.91 -13.01
CA LEU A 47 -2.49 8.75 -12.65
C LEU A 47 -2.72 8.29 -11.19
N ILE A 48 -3.38 9.11 -10.37
CA ILE A 48 -3.77 8.77 -9.00
C ILE A 48 -5.23 8.33 -9.01
N ASP A 49 -5.47 7.04 -8.77
CA ASP A 49 -6.80 6.40 -8.80
C ASP A 49 -7.66 6.67 -7.54
N ASN A 50 -7.27 7.68 -6.75
CA ASN A 50 -7.93 8.04 -5.51
C ASN A 50 -8.00 9.57 -5.36
N ASN A 51 -9.16 10.14 -5.67
CA ASN A 51 -9.39 11.58 -5.61
C ASN A 51 -9.19 12.15 -4.19
N TYR A 52 -9.60 11.42 -3.14
CA TYR A 52 -9.40 11.84 -1.76
C TYR A 52 -7.90 12.01 -1.46
N ILE A 53 -7.09 11.01 -1.81
CA ILE A 53 -5.63 11.09 -1.65
C ILE A 53 -5.05 12.22 -2.50
N PHE A 54 -5.46 12.35 -3.75
CA PHE A 54 -4.97 13.41 -4.63
C PHE A 54 -5.21 14.82 -4.05
N LEU A 55 -6.36 15.07 -3.42
CA LEU A 55 -6.67 16.35 -2.79
C LEU A 55 -5.80 16.65 -1.56
N LEU A 56 -5.27 15.63 -0.88
CA LEU A 56 -4.35 15.77 0.25
C LEU A 56 -2.89 16.00 -0.17
N LEU A 57 -2.54 15.73 -1.43
CA LEU A 57 -1.17 15.89 -1.91
C LEU A 57 -0.82 17.37 -2.11
N PRO A 58 0.36 17.83 -1.64
CA PRO A 58 0.81 19.20 -1.88
C PRO A 58 0.86 19.54 -3.38
N LYS A 59 0.23 20.66 -3.76
CA LYS A 59 0.27 21.17 -5.14
C LYS A 59 1.69 21.56 -5.51
N ARG A 60 2.17 21.05 -6.66
CA ARG A 60 3.51 21.32 -7.19
C ARG A 60 3.47 21.50 -8.70
N ASN A 61 4.20 22.49 -9.21
CA ASN A 61 4.26 22.76 -10.65
C ASN A 61 4.99 21.65 -11.44
N ARG A 62 5.95 20.96 -10.79
CA ARG A 62 6.77 19.92 -11.40
C ARG A 62 6.79 18.70 -10.49
N ILE A 63 6.33 17.57 -11.00
CA ILE A 63 6.31 16.28 -10.29
C ILE A 63 7.20 15.31 -11.06
N ARG A 64 8.26 14.83 -10.39
CA ARG A 64 9.17 13.84 -10.97
C ARG A 64 8.62 12.44 -10.74
N ILE A 65 8.51 11.67 -11.81
CA ILE A 65 8.15 10.26 -11.80
C ILE A 65 9.42 9.42 -11.80
N PHE A 66 9.42 8.42 -10.94
CA PHE A 66 10.48 7.42 -10.84
C PHE A 66 9.89 6.03 -11.05
N GLU A 67 10.74 5.06 -11.35
CA GLU A 67 10.41 3.65 -11.45
C GLU A 67 11.36 2.82 -10.59
N THR A 68 10.87 1.75 -9.97
CA THR A 68 11.69 0.78 -9.23
C THR A 68 11.04 -0.61 -9.23
N MET A 69 11.78 -1.61 -8.74
CA MET A 69 11.19 -2.89 -8.35
C MET A 69 10.40 -2.76 -7.04
N PRO A 70 9.23 -3.41 -6.91
CA PRO A 70 8.35 -3.27 -5.75
C PRO A 70 8.98 -3.70 -4.43
N ILE A 71 9.98 -4.61 -4.47
CA ILE A 71 10.76 -5.00 -3.30
C ILE A 71 11.48 -3.81 -2.64
N ASN A 72 11.81 -2.76 -3.38
CA ASN A 72 12.45 -1.56 -2.83
C ASN A 72 11.45 -0.63 -2.11
N LEU A 73 10.15 -0.93 -2.16
CA LEU A 73 9.06 -0.12 -1.59
C LEU A 73 8.36 -0.78 -0.40
N ILE A 74 8.64 -2.06 -0.11
CA ILE A 74 8.11 -2.72 1.10
C ILE A 74 8.81 -2.22 2.36
N SER A 75 8.09 -2.23 3.47
CA SER A 75 8.57 -1.77 4.77
C SER A 75 7.81 -2.43 5.89
N LYS A 76 8.46 -2.59 7.04
CA LYS A 76 7.82 -3.10 8.26
C LYS A 76 6.68 -2.20 8.77
N TYR A 77 6.64 -0.94 8.32
CA TYR A 77 5.62 0.05 8.66
C TYR A 77 4.36 -0.04 7.80
N ARG A 78 4.33 -0.95 6.82
CA ARG A 78 3.20 -1.19 5.92
C ARG A 78 2.84 -2.67 5.91
N TYR A 79 2.52 -3.19 7.10
CA TYR A 79 2.23 -4.61 7.30
C TYR A 79 1.05 -5.09 6.44
N ASP A 80 0.14 -4.17 6.15
CA ASP A 80 -1.01 -4.34 5.27
C ASP A 80 -0.63 -4.74 3.83
N VAL A 81 0.59 -4.46 3.37
CA VAL A 81 1.12 -4.92 2.07
C VAL A 81 1.41 -6.42 2.10
N PHE A 82 1.97 -6.95 3.20
CA PHE A 82 2.25 -8.38 3.33
C PHE A 82 0.97 -9.22 3.41
N ILE A 83 -0.03 -8.72 4.13
CA ILE A 83 -1.35 -9.35 4.20
C ILE A 83 -1.98 -9.43 2.80
N LYS A 84 -1.93 -8.32 2.06
CA LYS A 84 -2.44 -8.27 0.68
C LYS A 84 -1.63 -9.15 -0.27
N TYR A 85 -0.32 -9.27 -0.08
CA TYR A 85 0.51 -10.18 -0.86
C TYR A 85 0.09 -11.64 -0.67
N TYR A 86 -0.14 -12.07 0.57
CA TYR A 86 -0.65 -13.42 0.86
C TYR A 86 -1.98 -13.68 0.13
N TYR A 87 -2.88 -12.69 0.13
CA TYR A 87 -4.13 -12.77 -0.61
C TYR A 87 -3.92 -12.94 -2.12
N VAL A 88 -3.05 -12.12 -2.73
CA VAL A 88 -2.73 -12.21 -4.17
C VAL A 88 -2.17 -13.59 -4.52
N GLN A 89 -1.23 -14.10 -3.71
CA GLN A 89 -0.64 -15.43 -3.89
C GLN A 89 -1.73 -16.51 -3.87
N ALA A 90 -2.58 -16.51 -2.85
CA ALA A 90 -3.66 -17.48 -2.71
C ALA A 90 -4.68 -17.39 -3.85
N TYR A 91 -5.04 -16.16 -4.26
CA TYR A 91 -5.99 -15.94 -5.36
C TYR A 91 -5.46 -16.46 -6.70
N ILE A 92 -4.18 -16.23 -7.01
CA ILE A 92 -3.58 -16.64 -8.28
C ILE A 92 -3.31 -18.14 -8.32
N THR A 93 -2.78 -18.70 -7.23
CA THR A 93 -2.46 -20.14 -7.15
C THR A 93 -3.69 -21.01 -6.89
N LYS A 94 -4.82 -20.41 -6.48
CA LYS A 94 -6.04 -21.09 -6.01
C LYS A 94 -5.82 -21.95 -4.75
N ASN A 95 -4.69 -21.79 -4.07
CA ASN A 95 -4.37 -22.48 -2.83
C ASN A 95 -4.74 -21.64 -1.62
N SER A 96 -5.39 -22.26 -0.62
CA SER A 96 -5.76 -21.60 0.65
C SER A 96 -6.56 -20.29 0.49
N TYR A 97 -7.32 -20.18 -0.60
CA TYR A 97 -7.99 -18.92 -0.96
C TYR A 97 -9.11 -18.53 0.02
N ASP A 98 -9.81 -19.50 0.60
CA ASP A 98 -10.82 -19.23 1.64
C ASP A 98 -10.20 -18.63 2.90
N LEU A 99 -9.12 -19.24 3.41
CA LEU A 99 -8.35 -18.69 4.51
C LEU A 99 -7.79 -17.30 4.18
N ALA A 100 -7.30 -17.09 2.96
CA ALA A 100 -6.80 -15.79 2.54
C ALA A 100 -7.90 -14.71 2.53
N LYS A 101 -9.14 -15.05 2.14
CA LYS A 101 -10.30 -14.14 2.24
C LYS A 101 -10.58 -13.78 3.69
N GLU A 102 -10.58 -14.75 4.60
CA GLU A 102 -10.79 -14.50 6.03
C GLU A 102 -9.75 -13.54 6.60
N ILE A 103 -8.47 -13.83 6.35
CA ILE A 103 -7.34 -12.99 6.78
C ILE A 103 -7.47 -11.57 6.21
N TYR A 104 -7.76 -11.45 4.91
CA TYR A 104 -7.90 -10.14 4.26
C TYR A 104 -9.06 -9.33 4.84
N LEU A 105 -10.23 -9.94 5.06
CA LEU A 105 -11.39 -9.27 5.65
C LEU A 105 -11.15 -8.89 7.11
N ASN A 106 -10.47 -9.74 7.88
CA ASN A 106 -10.07 -9.43 9.26
C ASN A 106 -9.14 -8.20 9.27
N HIS A 107 -8.19 -8.11 8.33
CA HIS A 107 -7.36 -6.92 8.16
C HIS A 107 -8.16 -5.66 7.81
N ILE A 108 -9.13 -5.73 6.90
CA ILE A 108 -9.96 -4.57 6.55
C ILE A 108 -10.74 -4.11 7.78
N LYS A 109 -11.33 -5.04 8.53
CA LYS A 109 -12.01 -4.74 9.79
C LYS A 109 -11.09 -4.01 10.77
N SER A 110 -9.88 -4.52 10.98
CA SER A 110 -8.90 -3.88 11.87
C SER A 110 -8.36 -2.56 11.33
N PHE A 111 -8.33 -2.36 10.01
CA PHE A 111 -7.85 -1.14 9.39
C PHE A 111 -8.86 0.01 9.56
N ASN A 112 -10.08 -0.19 9.06
CA ASN A 112 -11.07 0.88 8.92
C ASN A 112 -12.50 0.44 9.28
N ASN A 113 -12.67 -0.74 9.89
CA ASN A 113 -13.98 -1.31 10.23
C ASN A 113 -14.95 -1.41 9.04
N PHE A 114 -14.42 -1.66 7.83
CA PHE A 114 -15.17 -1.67 6.56
C PHE A 114 -15.74 -0.30 6.13
N THR A 115 -15.28 0.80 6.72
CA THR A 115 -15.68 2.16 6.35
C THR A 115 -14.57 2.84 5.55
N GLU A 116 -14.77 3.07 4.25
CA GLU A 116 -13.85 3.89 3.44
C GLU A 116 -14.32 5.36 3.41
N PRO A 117 -13.42 6.36 3.56
CA PRO A 117 -13.79 7.79 3.53
C PRO A 117 -14.45 8.25 2.22
N ASP A 118 -14.30 7.47 1.15
CA ASP A 118 -14.87 7.75 -0.17
C ASP A 118 -16.20 7.02 -0.44
N GLY A 119 -16.68 6.18 0.51
CA GLY A 119 -17.98 5.51 0.45
C GLY A 119 -18.15 4.48 -0.67
N ARG A 120 -17.08 4.07 -1.37
CA ARG A 120 -17.18 3.20 -2.55
C ARG A 120 -17.43 1.72 -2.23
N LYS A 121 -17.22 1.28 -0.98
CA LYS A 121 -17.39 -0.12 -0.56
C LYS A 121 -18.15 -0.19 0.76
N ASN A 122 -19.28 -0.87 0.74
CA ASN A 122 -20.18 -0.95 1.90
C ASN A 122 -20.35 -2.40 2.42
N SER A 123 -19.70 -3.38 1.77
CA SER A 123 -19.78 -4.79 2.21
C SER A 123 -18.45 -5.54 2.05
N PRO A 124 -18.18 -6.56 2.90
CA PRO A 124 -17.04 -7.47 2.73
C PRO A 124 -16.89 -8.05 1.31
N LYS A 125 -18.02 -8.32 0.65
CA LYS A 125 -18.04 -8.84 -0.73
C LYS A 125 -17.51 -7.83 -1.74
N ASP A 126 -17.77 -6.53 -1.54
CA ASP A 126 -17.26 -5.48 -2.42
C ASP A 126 -15.74 -5.34 -2.29
N PHE A 127 -15.19 -5.47 -1.07
CA PHE A 127 -13.73 -5.47 -0.87
C PHE A 127 -13.05 -6.63 -1.58
N ILE A 128 -13.64 -7.83 -1.55
CA ILE A 128 -13.13 -9.02 -2.25
C ILE A 128 -13.22 -8.83 -3.76
N ARG A 129 -14.42 -8.50 -4.27
CA ARG A 129 -14.66 -8.35 -5.72
C ARG A 129 -13.71 -7.32 -6.32
N ASN A 130 -13.63 -6.13 -5.72
CA ASN A 130 -12.76 -5.07 -6.22
C ASN A 130 -11.28 -5.46 -6.18
N PHE A 131 -10.83 -6.23 -5.18
CA PHE A 131 -9.43 -6.65 -5.14
C PHE A 131 -9.13 -7.70 -6.20
N ASN A 132 -10.04 -8.67 -6.41
CA ASN A 132 -9.92 -9.65 -7.49
C ASN A 132 -9.89 -9.00 -8.87
N ASP A 133 -10.82 -8.06 -9.11
CA ASP A 133 -10.89 -7.31 -10.37
C ASP A 133 -9.58 -6.55 -10.63
N LEU A 134 -8.99 -5.96 -9.58
CA LEU A 134 -7.69 -5.29 -9.68
C LEU A 134 -6.55 -6.27 -9.98
N ILE A 135 -6.54 -7.45 -9.36
CA ILE A 135 -5.54 -8.50 -9.63
C ILE A 135 -5.64 -8.93 -11.09
N ASP A 136 -6.84 -9.23 -11.58
CA ASP A 136 -7.06 -9.71 -12.94
C ASP A 136 -6.75 -8.62 -13.98
N ASN A 137 -7.08 -7.36 -13.67
CA ASN A 137 -6.72 -6.23 -14.51
C ASN A 137 -5.20 -6.08 -14.63
N ILE A 138 -4.47 -6.03 -13.51
CA ILE A 138 -3.00 -5.88 -13.53
C ILE A 138 -2.33 -7.08 -14.17
N LYS A 139 -2.86 -8.30 -14.00
CA LYS A 139 -2.35 -9.50 -14.67
C LYS A 139 -2.52 -9.43 -16.20
N SER A 140 -3.63 -8.86 -16.67
CA SER A 140 -3.95 -8.76 -18.09
C SER A 140 -3.19 -7.64 -18.81
N ILE A 141 -3.14 -6.45 -18.21
CA ILE A 141 -2.65 -5.23 -18.88
C ILE A 141 -1.46 -4.54 -18.19
N GLY A 142 -0.95 -5.11 -17.09
CA GLY A 142 0.13 -4.54 -16.29
C GLY A 142 -0.29 -3.37 -15.39
N ILE A 143 0.67 -2.76 -14.70
CA ILE A 143 0.42 -1.70 -13.70
C ILE A 143 0.51 -0.27 -14.26
N GLY A 144 0.89 -0.13 -15.54
CA GLY A 144 1.37 1.13 -16.13
C GLY A 144 0.40 2.30 -16.19
N LYS A 145 -0.86 2.12 -15.77
CA LYS A 145 -1.89 3.18 -15.78
C LYS A 145 -1.92 4.05 -14.52
N THR A 146 -1.29 3.62 -13.43
CA THR A 146 -1.37 4.31 -12.13
C THR A 146 -0.01 4.50 -11.50
N ILE A 147 0.11 5.49 -10.63
CA ILE A 147 1.35 5.83 -9.93
C ILE A 147 1.16 5.73 -8.42
N ILE A 148 2.19 5.29 -7.70
CA ILE A 148 2.15 5.17 -6.25
C ILE A 148 2.73 6.45 -5.61
N PRO A 149 1.95 7.21 -4.83
CA PRO A 149 2.49 8.32 -4.06
C PRO A 149 3.27 7.80 -2.85
N VAL A 150 4.48 8.32 -2.65
CA VAL A 150 5.36 8.00 -1.52
C VAL A 150 5.80 9.26 -0.80
N THR A 151 6.14 9.12 0.47
CA THR A 151 6.78 10.19 1.25
C THR A 151 8.27 10.30 0.92
N LYS A 152 8.91 11.36 1.39
CA LYS A 152 10.37 11.54 1.30
C LYS A 152 11.17 10.52 2.11
N ASN A 153 10.53 9.75 2.99
CA ASN A 153 11.17 8.68 3.73
C ASN A 153 10.96 7.31 3.06
N GLY A 154 10.26 7.30 1.91
CA GLY A 154 10.03 6.12 1.09
C GLY A 154 8.78 5.32 1.49
N GLU A 155 7.96 5.79 2.43
CA GLU A 155 6.71 5.12 2.78
C GLU A 155 5.61 5.42 1.79
N ILE A 156 4.87 4.39 1.38
CA ILE A 156 3.72 4.56 0.48
C ILE A 156 2.60 5.30 1.22
N ILE A 157 2.04 6.33 0.57
CA ILE A 157 0.88 7.09 1.07
C ILE A 157 -0.40 6.34 0.72
N ASP A 158 -0.50 5.84 -0.52
CA ASP A 158 -1.59 5.00 -1.03
C ASP A 158 -1.01 3.92 -1.96
N GLY A 159 -1.81 2.91 -2.31
CA GLY A 159 -1.48 1.92 -3.32
C GLY A 159 -0.98 0.58 -2.77
N ALA A 160 -1.35 0.22 -1.54
CA ALA A 160 -0.97 -1.04 -0.92
C ALA A 160 -1.37 -2.27 -1.77
N HIS A 161 -2.60 -2.27 -2.30
CA HIS A 161 -3.09 -3.34 -3.18
C HIS A 161 -2.27 -3.41 -4.47
N ARG A 162 -1.97 -2.27 -5.09
CA ARG A 162 -1.16 -2.21 -6.31
C ARG A 162 0.27 -2.70 -6.05
N LEU A 163 0.87 -2.28 -4.93
CA LEU A 163 2.20 -2.71 -4.52
C LEU A 163 2.26 -4.22 -4.28
N SER A 164 1.28 -4.80 -3.57
CA SER A 164 1.27 -6.24 -3.28
C SER A 164 1.11 -7.09 -4.55
N ILE A 165 0.28 -6.63 -5.50
CA ILE A 165 0.11 -7.32 -6.79
C ILE A 165 1.40 -7.24 -7.60
N ALA A 166 1.99 -6.05 -7.70
CA ALA A 166 3.25 -5.85 -8.40
C ALA A 166 4.38 -6.70 -7.83
N LEU A 167 4.45 -6.79 -6.49
CA LEU A 167 5.43 -7.60 -5.78
C LEU A 167 5.31 -9.07 -6.13
N TYR A 168 4.09 -9.62 -6.14
CA TYR A 168 3.85 -11.01 -6.49
C TYR A 168 4.14 -11.31 -7.97
N LEU A 169 3.74 -10.41 -8.87
CA LEU A 169 3.95 -10.57 -10.32
C LEU A 169 5.33 -10.10 -10.80
N ASN A 170 6.20 -9.65 -9.90
CA ASN A 170 7.51 -9.09 -10.20
C ASN A 170 7.49 -7.95 -11.26
N LEU A 171 6.49 -7.06 -11.16
CA LEU A 171 6.29 -5.94 -12.08
C LEU A 171 6.91 -4.66 -11.53
N LYS A 172 7.66 -3.93 -12.35
CA LYS A 172 8.15 -2.59 -12.01
C LYS A 172 6.99 -1.63 -11.78
N ILE A 173 7.17 -0.71 -10.84
CA ILE A 173 6.15 0.27 -10.46
C ILE A 173 6.68 1.69 -10.58
N GLN A 174 5.80 2.59 -11.00
CA GLN A 174 6.08 4.02 -11.02
C GLN A 174 5.63 4.66 -9.71
N PHE A 175 6.39 5.65 -9.24
CA PHE A 175 6.10 6.38 -8.01
C PHE A 175 6.49 7.86 -8.08
N VAL A 176 5.91 8.66 -7.19
CA VAL A 176 6.15 10.10 -7.03
C VAL A 176 6.35 10.44 -5.55
N ILE A 177 7.25 11.38 -5.25
CA ILE A 177 7.71 11.66 -3.88
C ILE A 177 7.10 12.97 -3.36
N PHE A 178 6.54 12.93 -2.15
CA PHE A 178 5.97 14.08 -1.43
C PHE A 178 6.65 14.32 -0.08
N ASP A 179 6.70 15.58 0.32
CA ASP A 179 7.22 15.97 1.64
C ASP A 179 6.07 15.94 2.66
N LEU A 180 5.72 14.74 3.09
CA LEU A 180 4.68 14.45 4.08
C LEU A 180 5.26 13.51 5.15
N LEU A 181 4.61 13.48 6.32
CA LEU A 181 4.91 12.49 7.35
C LEU A 181 4.34 11.11 6.96
N ASP A 182 4.93 10.07 7.51
CA ASP A 182 4.57 8.68 7.23
C ASP A 182 3.50 8.20 8.19
N ALA A 183 2.46 7.54 7.66
CA ALA A 183 1.50 6.81 8.49
C ALA A 183 2.08 5.44 8.88
N ASN A 184 2.08 5.13 10.18
CA ASN A 184 2.58 3.86 10.68
C ASN A 184 1.47 2.80 10.74
N TYR A 185 1.36 2.00 9.67
CA TYR A 185 0.50 0.82 9.57
C TYR A 185 1.31 -0.47 9.77
N GLY A 186 2.19 -0.47 10.77
CA GLY A 186 2.96 -1.65 11.14
C GLY A 186 2.12 -2.74 11.81
N ARG A 187 2.74 -3.86 12.15
CA ARG A 187 2.04 -4.99 12.80
C ARG A 187 1.28 -4.57 14.06
N SER A 188 1.92 -3.79 14.93
CA SER A 188 1.32 -3.36 16.20
C SER A 188 0.04 -2.55 16.00
N PHE A 189 -0.05 -1.76 14.92
CA PHE A 189 -1.26 -1.03 14.55
C PHE A 189 -2.44 -1.98 14.32
N PHE A 190 -2.23 -3.08 13.59
CA PHE A 190 -3.29 -4.04 13.31
C PHE A 190 -3.67 -4.89 14.53
N VAL A 191 -2.68 -5.39 15.27
CA VAL A 191 -2.92 -6.25 16.43
C VAL A 191 -3.67 -5.50 17.53
N SER A 192 -3.31 -4.25 17.83
CA SER A 192 -4.03 -3.44 18.82
C SER A 192 -5.47 -3.13 18.42
N ARG A 193 -5.83 -3.37 17.16
CA ARG A 193 -7.15 -3.14 16.56
C ARG A 193 -7.87 -4.44 16.20
N GLY A 194 -7.50 -5.53 16.85
CA GLY A 194 -8.21 -6.81 16.78
C GLY A 194 -7.87 -7.67 15.56
N PHE A 195 -6.72 -7.43 14.91
CA PHE A 195 -6.22 -8.36 13.90
C PHE A 195 -5.73 -9.65 14.59
N ASP A 196 -6.21 -10.80 14.12
CA ASP A 196 -6.00 -12.08 14.78
C ASP A 196 -4.51 -12.48 14.86
N SER A 197 -4.07 -12.91 16.05
CA SER A 197 -2.68 -13.30 16.29
C SER A 197 -2.26 -14.58 15.57
N GLU A 198 -3.19 -15.51 15.29
CA GLU A 198 -2.91 -16.68 14.46
C GLU A 198 -2.68 -16.27 13.00
N TYR A 199 -3.44 -15.29 12.50
CA TYR A 199 -3.22 -14.73 11.16
C TYR A 199 -1.87 -14.00 11.07
N VAL A 200 -1.42 -13.33 12.14
CA VAL A 200 -0.06 -12.77 12.20
C VAL A 200 1.00 -13.86 12.02
N LYS A 201 0.88 -15.00 12.71
CA LYS A 201 1.84 -16.10 12.60
C LYS A 201 1.93 -16.63 11.16
N ILE A 202 0.78 -16.77 10.50
CA ILE A 202 0.70 -17.23 9.10
C ILE A 202 1.38 -16.23 8.16
N ILE A 203 1.04 -14.94 8.25
CA ILE A 203 1.62 -13.91 7.37
C ILE A 203 3.14 -13.80 7.58
N ASP A 204 3.60 -13.92 8.82
CA ASP A 204 5.03 -13.91 9.12
C ASP A 204 5.77 -15.10 8.51
N SER A 205 5.24 -16.30 8.67
CA SER A 205 5.87 -17.52 8.18
C SER A 205 5.82 -17.62 6.65
N GLU A 206 4.69 -17.25 6.05
CA GLU A 206 4.45 -17.44 4.62
C GLU A 206 4.94 -16.28 3.75
N VAL A 207 5.00 -15.07 4.29
CA VAL A 207 5.33 -13.88 3.50
C VAL A 207 6.57 -13.18 4.03
N VAL A 208 6.51 -12.64 5.26
CA VAL A 208 7.53 -11.70 5.77
C VAL A 208 8.92 -12.33 5.81
N ARG A 209 9.03 -13.60 6.23
CA ARG A 209 10.32 -14.31 6.28
C ARG A 209 10.86 -14.73 4.91
N LYS A 210 9.99 -14.85 3.90
CA LYS A 210 10.33 -15.38 2.57
C LYS A 210 10.67 -14.26 1.58
N ILE A 211 10.09 -13.08 1.74
CA ILE A 211 10.38 -11.91 0.90
C ILE A 211 11.68 -11.25 1.38
N LYS A 212 12.70 -11.24 0.51
CA LYS A 212 14.01 -10.61 0.73
C LYS A 212 14.42 -9.79 -0.49
#